data_AF-A0A672KI70-F1
#
_entry.id   AF-A0A672KI70-F1
#
_cell.length_a   1.000
_cell.length_b   1.000
_cell.length_c   1.000
_cell.angle_alpha   90.00
_cell.angle_beta   90.00
_cell.angle_gamma   90.00
#
_symmetry.space_group_name_H-M   'P 1'
#
loop_
_entity.id
_entity.type
_entity.pdbx_description
1 polymer ?
#
loop_
_entity_poly.entity_id
_entity_poly.type
_entity_poly.pdbx_seq_one_letter_code
_entity_poly.pdbx_strand_id
1 'polypeptide(L)'
;MKTQKFGRIIMTSSAAGIYGNFGQANYSAAKLGLLGLSNTLAIEGQKYSIHCNTIAPTAGSRLTETVMPPGQRSLRAEYVAPLVLWLCHEACQENGGLFEVGRGCVCCGAVRWERSLGRTVRQKNKSMTPEAVRDAWNEICDFTDASKPASIQESLQTLVEVLSRVEDERGIRANPTGATAGTNPSSAVGQTLPEMSFSYTHMNCILYALGVGMSTREPDQLKFLYEGHEDFSCLPTFGVIPAQSAMTGLGSIPGLNIDFTRLLHGEQYLEMFRALPTSGTLTSRATVADVLDKGSGMVILLDVHTYSGRELVCYNQFSVFVVGAGGFGGKRTSQKAVVTAPLPDRAPDAVIVDQTSRDQVRQIHTVPQTALLFKRFESPILHGLCSFGFAARHALKQYAANDVSRFKSIKVRFVKPVYPGQSLQTEMWKEANRIHLQCKVKESGDVVLSGAYIDLHADASVSTDGLQSDLVFAEIGRRIRDAGHELVKKVNAVLGWEISKDGRTVREWTVDLKTGRGSLHTGASEADVIFSVSDEDFMEVVTGKLNPQKAFFSGKLKVKGNIMLSQKLEAVLKDYAKL
;
A
#
# COMPACT_ATOMS: atom_id res chain seq x y z
N MET A 1 1.18 2.10 38.34
CA MET A 1 0.99 2.33 36.89
C MET A 1 2.31 2.44 36.12
N LYS A 2 3.07 3.55 36.19
CA LYS A 2 4.32 3.73 35.39
C LYS A 2 5.37 2.63 35.61
N THR A 3 5.65 2.27 36.87
CA THR A 3 6.58 1.18 37.21
C THR A 3 6.06 -0.19 36.79
N GLN A 4 4.74 -0.38 36.79
CA GLN A 4 4.06 -1.63 36.42
C GLN A 4 3.83 -1.76 34.90
N LYS A 5 4.14 -0.73 34.10
CA LYS A 5 3.89 -0.65 32.64
C LYS A 5 2.45 -0.98 32.22
N PHE A 6 1.49 -0.70 33.10
CA PHE A 6 0.06 -0.85 32.82
C PHE A 6 -0.74 0.14 33.68
N GLY A 7 -1.71 0.80 33.07
CA GLY A 7 -2.65 1.68 33.78
C GLY A 7 -3.87 2.02 32.94
N ARG A 8 -5.00 2.20 33.61
CA ARG A 8 -6.24 2.72 33.03
C ARG A 8 -6.77 3.80 33.95
N ILE A 9 -6.98 5.00 33.41
CA ILE A 9 -7.41 6.18 34.14
C ILE A 9 -8.71 6.67 33.51
N ILE A 10 -9.68 6.98 34.36
CA ILE A 10 -10.98 7.49 33.93
C ILE A 10 -11.21 8.86 34.57
N MET A 11 -11.44 9.86 33.73
CA MET A 11 -11.87 11.19 34.15
C MET A 11 -13.39 11.31 34.00
N THR A 12 -14.04 11.97 34.96
CA THR A 12 -15.50 12.17 34.91
C THR A 12 -15.83 13.61 34.56
N SER A 13 -16.15 13.86 33.30
CA SER A 13 -16.72 15.11 32.80
C SER A 13 -18.26 15.09 32.94
N SER A 14 -18.96 15.96 32.22
CA SER A 14 -20.43 16.02 32.16
C SER A 14 -20.87 16.75 30.89
N ALA A 15 -22.08 16.48 30.40
CA ALA A 15 -22.69 17.25 29.33
C ALA A 15 -22.73 18.77 29.66
N ALA A 16 -22.91 19.14 30.93
CA ALA A 16 -22.82 20.54 31.37
C ALA A 16 -21.41 21.15 31.20
N GLY A 17 -20.36 20.33 31.21
CA GLY A 17 -18.99 20.77 30.92
C GLY A 17 -18.72 20.88 29.41
N ILE A 18 -19.28 19.97 28.61
CA ILE A 18 -19.07 19.92 27.16
C ILE A 18 -19.87 21.00 26.43
N TYR A 19 -21.17 21.13 26.75
CA TYR A 19 -22.12 22.00 26.05
C TYR A 19 -22.48 23.27 26.83
N GLY A 20 -22.11 23.33 28.12
CA GLY A 20 -22.52 24.40 29.03
C GLY A 20 -23.87 24.16 29.69
N ASN A 21 -24.10 24.79 30.84
CA ASN A 21 -25.40 24.81 31.51
C ASN A 21 -25.59 26.11 32.30
N PHE A 22 -26.83 26.60 32.39
CA PHE A 22 -27.13 27.86 33.07
C PHE A 22 -26.84 27.78 34.58
N GLY A 23 -26.21 28.82 35.13
CA GLY A 23 -25.94 28.94 36.58
C GLY A 23 -24.85 28.01 37.13
N GLN A 24 -24.08 27.31 36.27
CA GLN A 24 -23.09 26.30 36.67
C GLN A 24 -21.67 26.56 36.14
N ALA A 25 -21.27 27.81 35.96
CA ALA A 25 -19.99 28.16 35.34
C ALA A 25 -18.75 27.52 36.03
N ASN A 26 -18.74 27.48 37.36
CA ASN A 26 -17.69 26.81 38.15
C ASN A 26 -17.63 25.29 37.89
N TYR A 27 -18.78 24.63 37.82
CA TYR A 27 -18.88 23.21 37.54
C TYR A 27 -18.51 22.89 36.09
N SER A 28 -19.02 23.64 35.12
CA SER A 28 -18.71 23.48 33.70
C SER A 28 -17.21 23.64 33.43
N ALA A 29 -16.58 24.68 33.99
CA ALA A 29 -15.13 24.91 33.86
C ALA A 29 -14.30 23.75 34.43
N ALA A 30 -14.64 23.26 35.62
CA ALA A 30 -13.95 22.12 36.22
C ALA A 30 -14.10 20.84 35.38
N LYS A 31 -15.32 20.56 34.89
CA LYS A 31 -15.61 19.34 34.10
C LYS A 31 -14.97 19.35 32.72
N LEU A 32 -14.86 20.51 32.08
CA LEU A 32 -14.12 20.65 30.82
C LEU A 32 -12.60 20.61 31.06
N GLY A 33 -12.12 21.17 32.17
CA GLY A 33 -10.70 21.07 32.57
C GLY A 33 -10.22 19.63 32.76
N LEU A 34 -11.09 18.75 33.29
CA LEU A 34 -10.79 17.31 33.42
C LEU A 34 -10.60 16.61 32.05
N LEU A 35 -11.33 17.04 31.02
CA LEU A 35 -11.14 16.53 29.65
C LEU A 35 -9.76 16.96 29.11
N GLY A 36 -9.40 18.24 29.27
CA GLY A 36 -8.07 18.73 28.87
C GLY A 36 -6.92 18.01 29.60
N LEU A 37 -7.10 17.74 30.90
CA LEU A 37 -6.16 16.94 31.68
C LEU A 37 -6.05 15.51 31.14
N SER A 38 -7.18 14.86 30.85
CA SER A 38 -7.21 13.51 30.27
C SER A 38 -6.45 13.42 28.96
N ASN A 39 -6.65 14.39 28.06
CA ASN A 39 -5.99 14.41 26.75
C ASN A 39 -4.46 14.47 26.88
N THR A 40 -3.95 15.23 27.84
CA THR A 40 -2.51 15.34 28.08
C THR A 40 -1.96 14.07 28.72
N LEU A 41 -2.64 13.52 29.74
CA LEU A 41 -2.23 12.29 30.41
C LEU A 41 -2.27 11.07 29.48
N ALA A 42 -3.21 11.03 28.53
CA ALA A 42 -3.28 10.00 27.49
C ALA A 42 -1.99 9.94 26.66
N ILE A 43 -1.44 11.10 26.29
CA ILE A 43 -0.22 11.22 25.50
C ILE A 43 1.01 10.85 26.34
N GLU A 44 1.13 11.39 27.55
CA GLU A 44 2.26 11.10 28.45
C GLU A 44 2.32 9.63 28.88
N GLY A 45 1.14 9.01 29.06
CA GLY A 45 0.96 7.64 29.50
C GLY A 45 1.19 6.58 28.42
N GLN A 46 1.06 6.94 27.13
CA GLN A 46 1.08 6.01 26.00
C GLN A 46 2.36 5.14 25.98
N LYS A 47 3.53 5.74 26.26
CA LYS A 47 4.82 5.03 26.31
C LYS A 47 4.88 3.92 27.36
N TYR A 48 4.04 4.00 28.39
CA TYR A 48 4.02 3.08 29.53
C TYR A 48 2.76 2.20 29.56
N SER A 49 2.01 2.12 28.45
CA SER A 49 0.70 1.44 28.36
C SER A 49 -0.30 1.93 29.42
N ILE A 50 -0.26 3.24 29.70
CA ILE A 50 -1.22 3.92 30.57
C ILE A 50 -2.19 4.66 29.67
N HIS A 51 -3.45 4.23 29.66
CA HIS A 51 -4.50 4.89 28.88
C HIS A 51 -5.36 5.76 29.79
N CYS A 52 -5.73 6.95 29.31
CA CYS A 52 -6.59 7.88 30.03
C CYS A 52 -7.78 8.28 29.16
N ASN A 53 -8.99 7.94 29.60
CA ASN A 53 -10.23 8.24 28.88
C ASN A 53 -11.17 9.09 29.75
N THR A 54 -12.05 9.86 29.12
CA THR A 54 -13.04 10.70 29.80
C THR A 54 -14.44 10.18 29.55
N ILE A 55 -15.25 10.07 30.60
CA ILE A 55 -16.67 9.78 30.52
C ILE A 55 -17.49 11.00 30.91
N ALA A 56 -18.59 11.24 30.21
CA ALA A 56 -19.59 12.26 30.51
C ALA A 56 -20.93 11.57 30.84
N PRO A 57 -21.14 11.18 32.10
CA PRO A 57 -22.37 10.53 32.50
C PRO A 57 -23.53 11.54 32.57
N THR A 58 -24.65 11.16 31.98
CA THR A 58 -25.96 11.79 32.18
C THR A 58 -26.79 10.84 33.04
N ALA A 59 -26.57 10.93 34.36
CA ALA A 59 -27.26 10.15 35.38
C ALA A 59 -27.95 11.06 36.40
N GLY A 60 -29.04 10.60 36.98
CA GLY A 60 -29.73 11.29 38.06
C GLY A 60 -28.88 11.18 39.32
N SER A 61 -28.35 12.32 39.77
CA SER A 61 -27.63 12.39 41.05
C SER A 61 -28.61 12.73 42.18
N ARG A 62 -28.24 12.42 43.44
CA ARG A 62 -28.98 12.89 44.63
C ARG A 62 -29.12 14.42 44.66
N LEU A 63 -28.24 15.13 43.95
CA LEU A 63 -28.23 16.59 43.80
C LEU A 63 -29.24 17.13 42.79
N THR A 64 -29.75 16.28 41.89
CA THR A 64 -30.70 16.65 40.81
C THR A 64 -32.10 16.06 41.04
N GLU A 65 -32.29 15.35 42.15
CA GLU A 65 -33.51 14.60 42.49
C GLU A 65 -34.72 15.50 42.77
N THR A 66 -34.50 16.71 43.29
CA THR A 66 -35.56 17.68 43.64
C THR A 66 -36.09 18.49 42.45
N VAL A 67 -35.43 18.44 41.30
CA VAL A 67 -35.74 19.28 40.12
C VAL A 67 -36.28 18.44 38.95
N MET A 68 -36.19 17.10 39.02
CA MET A 68 -36.60 16.21 37.93
C MET A 68 -38.09 15.83 38.01
N PRO A 69 -38.84 15.86 36.89
CA PRO A 69 -40.24 15.42 36.85
C PRO A 69 -40.40 13.95 37.27
N PRO A 70 -41.51 13.57 37.94
CA PRO A 70 -41.76 12.20 38.35
C PRO A 70 -41.94 11.29 37.12
N GLY A 71 -40.91 10.48 36.81
CA GLY A 71 -40.88 9.59 35.64
C GLY A 71 -39.47 9.16 35.19
N GLN A 72 -38.41 9.86 35.61
CA GLN A 72 -37.00 9.58 35.24
C GLN A 72 -36.29 8.54 36.14
N ARG A 73 -37.00 7.51 36.63
CA ARG A 73 -36.43 6.41 37.45
C ARG A 73 -35.39 5.53 36.74
N SER A 74 -35.18 5.74 35.44
CA SER A 74 -34.27 4.94 34.59
C SER A 74 -32.82 5.42 34.58
N LEU A 75 -32.47 6.52 35.25
CA LEU A 75 -31.10 7.08 35.25
C LEU A 75 -30.20 6.48 36.35
N ARG A 76 -30.13 5.15 36.44
CA ARG A 76 -29.27 4.48 37.44
C ARG A 76 -27.80 4.51 37.06
N ALA A 77 -26.93 4.72 38.06
CA ALA A 77 -25.48 4.69 37.88
C ALA A 77 -24.96 3.31 37.43
N GLU A 78 -25.71 2.24 37.70
CA GLU A 78 -25.44 0.86 37.26
C GLU A 78 -25.25 0.74 35.75
N TYR A 79 -25.91 1.59 34.95
CA TYR A 79 -25.79 1.57 33.49
C TYR A 79 -24.53 2.23 32.96
N VAL A 80 -23.79 2.98 33.79
CA VAL A 80 -22.51 3.59 33.41
C VAL A 80 -21.35 2.65 33.72
N ALA A 81 -21.50 1.77 34.70
CA ALA A 81 -20.45 0.88 35.18
C ALA A 81 -19.85 -0.04 34.08
N PRO A 82 -20.64 -0.68 33.18
CA PRO A 82 -20.08 -1.53 32.14
C PRO A 82 -19.11 -0.81 31.20
N LEU A 83 -19.40 0.44 30.81
CA LEU A 83 -18.48 1.21 29.97
C LEU A 83 -17.18 1.51 30.71
N VAL A 84 -17.27 1.93 31.97
CA VAL A 84 -16.09 2.20 32.80
C VAL A 84 -15.24 0.95 32.94
N LEU A 85 -15.87 -0.21 33.18
CA LEU A 85 -15.17 -1.50 33.27
C LEU A 85 -14.49 -1.86 31.95
N TRP A 86 -15.14 -1.66 30.81
CA TRP A 86 -14.54 -1.89 29.50
C TRP A 86 -13.33 -0.99 29.26
N LEU A 87 -13.45 0.31 29.51
CA LEU A 87 -12.33 1.26 29.36
C LEU A 87 -11.17 0.96 30.33
N CYS A 88 -11.47 0.29 31.45
CA CYS A 88 -10.48 -0.19 32.42
C CYS A 88 -9.94 -1.60 32.14
N HIS A 89 -10.44 -2.29 31.10
CA HIS A 89 -10.02 -3.64 30.77
C HIS A 89 -8.67 -3.66 30.05
N GLU A 90 -7.90 -4.74 30.21
CA GLU A 90 -6.59 -4.92 29.59
C GLU A 90 -6.67 -4.92 28.05
N ALA A 91 -7.71 -5.56 27.49
CA ALA A 91 -7.94 -5.62 26.05
C ALA A 91 -8.33 -4.26 25.42
N CYS A 92 -8.74 -3.26 26.21
CA CYS A 92 -9.15 -1.97 25.68
C CYS A 92 -7.95 -1.13 25.24
N GLN A 93 -7.91 -0.78 23.96
CA GLN A 93 -6.85 0.04 23.34
C GLN A 93 -7.24 1.52 23.19
N GLU A 94 -8.44 1.90 23.65
CA GLU A 94 -8.90 3.29 23.60
C GLU A 94 -8.06 4.19 24.51
N ASN A 95 -7.61 5.34 23.98
CA ASN A 95 -6.80 6.31 24.72
C ASN A 95 -7.14 7.73 24.27
N GLY A 96 -7.43 8.63 25.22
CA GLY A 96 -7.84 10.00 24.93
C GLY A 96 -9.28 10.14 24.42
N GLY A 97 -10.11 9.10 24.54
CA GLY A 97 -11.49 9.13 24.11
C GLY A 97 -12.40 9.89 25.08
N LEU A 98 -13.43 10.55 24.53
CA LEU A 98 -14.53 11.15 25.28
C LEU A 98 -15.82 10.40 24.98
N PHE A 99 -16.47 9.85 26.01
CA PHE A 99 -17.67 9.04 25.86
C PHE A 99 -18.83 9.61 26.67
N GLU A 100 -19.95 9.89 26.02
CA GLU A 100 -21.20 10.27 26.68
C GLU A 100 -22.03 9.02 26.96
N VAL A 101 -22.52 8.88 28.20
CA VAL A 101 -23.34 7.73 28.62
C VAL A 101 -24.51 8.21 29.45
N GLY A 102 -25.74 7.88 29.07
CA GLY A 102 -26.90 8.28 29.85
C GLY A 102 -28.24 7.70 29.39
N ARG A 103 -29.31 8.07 30.12
CA ARG A 103 -30.70 7.63 29.86
C ARG A 103 -30.92 6.12 29.95
N GLY A 104 -30.52 5.48 31.05
CA GLY A 104 -30.93 4.10 31.35
C GLY A 104 -30.47 3.06 30.32
N CYS A 105 -29.25 3.19 29.82
CA CYS A 105 -28.62 2.29 28.85
C CYS A 105 -29.09 2.43 27.39
N VAL A 106 -29.63 3.59 26.98
CA VAL A 106 -30.15 3.79 25.60
C VAL A 106 -29.10 4.36 24.63
N CYS A 107 -28.05 5.05 25.12
CA CYS A 107 -27.04 5.63 24.24
C CYS A 107 -25.65 5.65 24.89
N CYS A 108 -24.66 5.14 24.17
CA CYS A 108 -23.23 5.34 24.41
C CYS A 108 -22.64 5.96 23.15
N GLY A 109 -22.19 7.21 23.23
CA GLY A 109 -21.66 7.95 22.07
C GLY A 109 -20.23 8.40 22.29
N ALA A 110 -19.35 8.15 21.33
CA ALA A 110 -18.04 8.80 21.30
C ALA A 110 -18.20 10.24 20.80
N VAL A 111 -17.69 11.19 21.56
CA VAL A 111 -17.71 12.62 21.23
C VAL A 111 -16.32 13.05 20.80
N ARG A 112 -16.23 13.87 19.76
CA ARG A 112 -14.98 14.44 19.27
C ARG A 112 -15.18 15.90 18.87
N TRP A 113 -14.10 16.66 18.88
CA TRP A 113 -14.08 18.01 18.34
C TRP A 113 -13.99 17.97 16.82
N GLU A 114 -14.77 18.82 16.18
CA GLU A 114 -14.76 19.04 14.73
C GLU A 114 -14.45 20.51 14.46
N ARG A 115 -13.62 20.77 13.46
CA ARG A 115 -13.13 22.10 13.11
C ARG A 115 -13.50 22.41 11.66
N SER A 116 -14.22 23.52 11.42
CA SER A 116 -14.47 24.03 10.07
C SER A 116 -13.15 24.26 9.32
N LEU A 117 -13.17 24.13 7.99
CA LEU A 117 -12.01 24.47 7.15
C LEU A 117 -11.60 25.93 7.32
N GLY A 118 -12.59 26.78 7.64
CA GLY A 118 -12.41 28.22 7.79
C GLY A 118 -12.11 28.89 6.46
N ARG A 119 -11.96 30.22 6.52
CA ARG A 119 -11.59 31.03 5.37
C ARG A 119 -10.40 31.91 5.72
N THR A 120 -9.51 32.10 4.75
CA THR A 120 -8.46 33.11 4.89
C THR A 120 -9.08 34.51 4.87
N VAL A 121 -9.03 35.19 6.02
CA VAL A 121 -9.56 36.55 6.21
C VAL A 121 -8.51 37.65 6.03
N ARG A 122 -7.26 37.29 5.77
CA ARG A 122 -6.13 38.21 5.61
C ARG A 122 -5.51 38.11 4.22
N GLN A 123 -5.32 39.25 3.56
CA GLN A 123 -4.52 39.38 2.35
C GLN A 123 -3.07 39.79 2.70
N LYS A 124 -2.08 39.39 1.90
CA LYS A 124 -0.66 39.77 2.12
C LYS A 124 -0.50 41.29 2.13
N ASN A 125 0.28 41.80 3.09
CA ASN A 125 0.56 43.23 3.34
C ASN A 125 -0.65 44.12 3.71
N LYS A 126 -1.80 43.55 4.01
CA LYS A 126 -2.91 44.26 4.65
C LYS A 126 -3.10 43.75 6.07
N SER A 127 -3.37 44.68 6.99
CA SER A 127 -3.82 44.35 8.33
C SER A 127 -5.14 43.59 8.26
N MET A 128 -5.31 42.61 9.15
CA MET A 128 -6.60 41.94 9.33
C MET A 128 -7.62 42.97 9.81
N THR A 129 -8.66 43.24 9.02
CA THR A 129 -9.71 44.17 9.41
C THR A 129 -10.93 43.42 9.95
N PRO A 130 -11.66 43.98 10.93
CA PRO A 130 -12.89 43.37 11.44
C PRO A 130 -13.94 43.13 10.34
N GLU A 131 -13.99 43.99 9.34
CA GLU A 131 -14.95 43.91 8.22
C GLU A 131 -14.66 42.70 7.34
N ALA A 132 -13.39 42.37 7.08
CA ALA A 132 -13.02 41.18 6.31
C ALA A 132 -13.42 39.88 7.02
N VAL A 133 -13.38 39.87 8.36
CA VAL A 133 -13.86 38.74 9.16
C VAL A 133 -15.38 38.64 9.13
N ARG A 134 -16.08 39.78 9.25
CA ARG A 134 -17.54 39.85 9.15
C ARG A 134 -18.04 39.34 7.81
N ASP A 135 -17.44 39.79 6.72
CA ASP A 135 -17.89 39.48 5.36
C ASP A 135 -17.67 37.99 5.01
N ALA A 136 -16.67 37.35 5.61
CA ALA A 136 -16.40 35.91 5.47
C ALA A 136 -17.00 35.04 6.59
N TRP A 137 -17.78 35.62 7.51
CA TRP A 137 -18.21 34.94 8.74
C TRP A 137 -19.02 33.66 8.49
N ASN A 138 -19.89 33.69 7.47
CA ASN A 138 -20.71 32.54 7.10
C ASN A 138 -19.86 31.35 6.63
N GLU A 139 -18.75 31.61 5.93
CA GLU A 139 -17.82 30.57 5.47
C GLU A 139 -16.92 30.07 6.61
N ILE A 140 -16.55 30.93 7.57
CA ILE A 140 -15.77 30.54 8.74
C ILE A 140 -16.56 29.55 9.62
N CYS A 141 -17.87 29.76 9.72
CA CYS A 141 -18.77 28.95 10.52
C CYS A 141 -19.37 27.76 9.74
N ASP A 142 -18.90 27.48 8.52
CA ASP A 142 -19.39 26.37 7.72
C ASP A 142 -18.73 25.05 8.12
N PHE A 143 -19.56 24.08 8.53
CA PHE A 143 -19.13 22.73 8.94
C PHE A 143 -19.40 21.66 7.89
N THR A 144 -19.85 22.03 6.68
CA THR A 144 -20.22 21.07 5.62
C THR A 144 -19.04 20.17 5.22
N ASP A 145 -17.83 20.73 5.15
CA ASP A 145 -16.57 20.03 4.84
C ASP A 145 -15.57 20.07 6.01
N ALA A 146 -16.00 19.70 7.22
CA ALA A 146 -15.16 19.89 8.40
C ALA A 146 -14.01 18.87 8.60
N SER A 147 -12.93 19.36 9.21
CA SER A 147 -11.73 18.61 9.56
C SER A 147 -11.79 18.07 11.00
N LYS A 148 -11.13 16.93 11.25
CA LYS A 148 -11.14 16.21 12.54
C LYS A 148 -9.72 16.01 13.07
N PRO A 149 -9.04 17.08 13.50
CA PRO A 149 -7.66 16.98 13.99
C PRO A 149 -7.63 16.16 15.29
N ALA A 150 -6.82 15.11 15.30
CA ALA A 150 -6.59 14.24 16.46
C ALA A 150 -5.36 14.67 17.30
N SER A 151 -4.52 15.56 16.76
CA SER A 151 -3.31 16.05 17.43
C SER A 151 -3.07 17.54 17.20
N ILE A 152 -2.21 18.13 18.05
CA ILE A 152 -1.75 19.52 17.89
C ILE A 152 -0.99 19.67 16.57
N GLN A 153 -0.18 18.68 16.19
CA GLN A 153 0.59 18.67 14.95
C GLN A 153 -0.34 18.76 13.72
N GLU A 154 -1.40 17.95 13.66
CA GLU A 154 -2.40 18.02 12.59
C GLU A 154 -3.08 19.39 12.53
N SER A 155 -3.44 19.97 13.68
CA SER A 155 -4.06 21.29 13.75
C SER A 155 -3.13 22.41 13.24
N LEU A 156 -1.84 22.33 13.58
CA LEU A 156 -0.82 23.27 13.12
C LEU A 156 -0.51 23.10 11.64
N GLN A 157 -0.50 21.87 11.13
CA GLN A 157 -0.27 21.59 9.72
C GLN A 157 -1.31 22.30 8.83
N THR A 158 -2.59 22.25 9.20
CA THR A 158 -3.65 22.96 8.47
C THR A 158 -3.42 24.49 8.44
N LEU A 159 -2.89 25.07 9.52
CA LEU A 159 -2.59 26.51 9.55
C LEU A 159 -1.38 26.88 8.67
N VAL A 160 -0.35 26.04 8.65
CA VAL A 160 0.82 26.23 7.78
C VAL A 160 0.40 26.12 6.31
N GLU A 161 -0.48 25.17 5.97
CA GLU A 161 -1.05 25.04 4.63
C GLU A 161 -1.89 26.26 4.23
N VAL A 162 -2.64 26.86 5.15
CA VAL A 162 -3.39 28.09 4.88
C VAL A 162 -2.44 29.27 4.68
N LEU A 163 -1.38 29.39 5.48
CA LEU A 163 -0.38 30.45 5.36
C LEU A 163 0.36 30.37 4.02
N SER A 164 0.77 29.17 3.58
CA SER A 164 1.42 29.00 2.29
C SER A 164 0.49 29.40 1.13
N ARG A 165 -0.81 29.09 1.22
CA ARG A 165 -1.81 29.51 0.22
C ARG A 165 -1.92 31.05 0.09
N VAL A 166 -1.81 31.81 1.19
CA VAL A 166 -1.84 33.28 1.16
C VAL A 166 -0.61 33.87 0.49
N GLU A 167 0.52 33.18 0.57
CA GLU A 167 1.77 33.64 -0.02
C GLU A 167 1.83 33.45 -1.54
N ASP A 168 1.04 32.52 -2.08
CA ASP A 168 1.06 32.10 -3.50
C ASP A 168 0.10 32.87 -4.44
N GLU A 169 -0.87 33.63 -3.92
CA GLU A 169 -2.01 34.18 -4.72
C GLU A 169 -1.67 35.24 -5.80
N ARG A 170 -0.43 35.75 -5.93
CA ARG A 170 -0.03 36.53 -7.13
C ARG A 170 1.28 36.02 -7.71
N GLY A 171 1.21 35.56 -8.96
CA GLY A 171 2.39 35.20 -9.74
C GLY A 171 3.23 36.45 -10.00
N ILE A 172 4.40 36.52 -9.34
CA ILE A 172 5.51 37.39 -9.72
C ILE A 172 6.79 36.61 -9.44
N ARG A 173 7.67 36.56 -10.45
CA ARG A 173 9.04 36.04 -10.40
C ARG A 173 9.77 36.61 -9.17
N ALA A 174 10.39 35.75 -8.37
CA ALA A 174 11.30 36.21 -7.33
C ALA A 174 12.49 36.91 -7.99
N ASN A 175 12.71 38.17 -7.65
CA ASN A 175 13.98 38.84 -7.85
C ASN A 175 15.02 38.17 -6.93
N PRO A 176 16.21 37.82 -7.42
CA PRO A 176 17.23 37.13 -6.64
C PRO A 176 18.03 38.14 -5.83
N THR A 177 17.55 38.53 -4.65
CA THR A 177 18.38 39.23 -3.67
C THR A 177 17.81 38.97 -2.29
N GLY A 178 18.25 37.85 -1.72
CA GLY A 178 17.83 37.38 -0.41
C GLY A 178 18.42 36.00 -0.15
N ALA A 179 19.72 35.85 -0.35
CA ALA A 179 20.45 34.71 0.15
C ALA A 179 20.43 34.79 1.69
N THR A 180 19.44 34.16 2.31
CA THR A 180 19.58 33.74 3.70
C THR A 180 20.66 32.68 3.72
N ALA A 181 21.73 33.00 4.44
CA ALA A 181 22.87 32.13 4.61
C ALA A 181 22.43 30.77 5.20
N GLY A 182 22.86 29.69 4.55
CA GLY A 182 23.56 28.64 5.28
C GLY A 182 22.85 27.31 5.55
N THR A 183 22.25 26.66 4.55
CA THR A 183 22.22 25.18 4.55
C THR A 183 22.45 24.66 3.14
N ASN A 184 23.59 23.99 2.93
CA ASN A 184 23.89 23.33 1.67
C ASN A 184 22.96 22.11 1.54
N PRO A 185 22.08 22.01 0.52
CA PRO A 185 21.19 20.85 0.35
C PRO A 185 21.93 19.51 0.28
N SER A 186 23.22 19.53 -0.05
CA SER A 186 24.09 18.37 -0.04
C SER A 186 24.30 17.76 1.36
N SER A 187 24.07 18.51 2.45
CA SER A 187 24.15 17.97 3.82
C SER A 187 22.97 17.05 4.17
N ALA A 188 21.92 17.05 3.34
CA ALA A 188 20.79 16.13 3.50
C ALA A 188 21.10 14.71 3.00
N VAL A 189 22.17 14.53 2.22
CA VAL A 189 22.55 13.22 1.68
C VAL A 189 22.92 12.27 2.80
N GLY A 190 22.28 11.09 2.83
CA GLY A 190 22.45 10.07 3.85
C GLY A 190 21.54 10.23 5.08
N GLN A 191 20.74 11.29 5.16
CA GLN A 191 19.77 11.42 6.25
C GLN A 191 18.63 10.42 6.10
N THR A 192 18.31 9.76 7.22
CA THR A 192 17.20 8.81 7.33
C THR A 192 15.99 9.51 7.93
N LEU A 193 14.83 9.33 7.30
CA LEU A 193 13.55 9.77 7.83
C LEU A 193 13.07 8.84 8.96
N PRO A 194 12.19 9.31 9.86
CA PRO A 194 11.53 8.46 10.83
C PRO A 194 10.86 7.24 10.18
N GLU A 195 10.85 6.12 10.89
CA GLU A 195 10.15 4.92 10.42
C GLU A 195 8.65 5.21 10.27
N MET A 196 8.07 4.75 9.17
CA MET A 196 6.65 4.91 8.88
C MET A 196 5.99 3.55 8.82
N SER A 197 4.89 3.37 9.56
CA SER A 197 4.09 2.15 9.49
C SER A 197 2.84 2.39 8.64
N PHE A 198 2.53 1.43 7.76
CA PHE A 198 1.36 1.46 6.90
C PHE A 198 0.58 0.15 7.06
N SER A 199 -0.63 0.23 7.62
CA SER A 199 -1.53 -0.91 7.76
C SER A 199 -2.59 -0.89 6.67
N TYR A 200 -2.84 -2.05 6.06
CA TYR A 200 -3.83 -2.18 5.00
C TYR A 200 -4.52 -3.54 5.03
N THR A 201 -5.68 -3.60 4.41
CA THR A 201 -6.48 -4.82 4.23
C THR A 201 -6.68 -5.12 2.76
N HIS A 202 -7.34 -6.24 2.45
CA HIS A 202 -7.72 -6.61 1.08
C HIS A 202 -8.52 -5.49 0.39
N MET A 203 -9.31 -4.72 1.13
CA MET A 203 -10.04 -3.56 0.61
C MET A 203 -9.12 -2.51 -0.02
N ASN A 204 -7.96 -2.22 0.59
CA ASN A 204 -7.01 -1.26 0.02
C ASN A 204 -6.39 -1.78 -1.28
N CYS A 205 -6.12 -3.09 -1.36
CA CYS A 205 -5.62 -3.76 -2.56
C CYS A 205 -6.63 -3.65 -3.71
N ILE A 206 -7.90 -3.94 -3.42
CA ILE A 206 -9.01 -3.87 -4.40
C ILE A 206 -9.24 -2.43 -4.85
N LEU A 207 -9.28 -1.47 -3.92
CA LEU A 207 -9.44 -0.05 -4.25
C LEU A 207 -8.30 0.46 -5.11
N TYR A 208 -7.06 0.03 -4.85
CA TYR A 208 -5.93 0.35 -5.70
C TYR A 208 -6.07 -0.26 -7.09
N ALA A 209 -6.45 -1.54 -7.18
CA ALA A 209 -6.66 -2.24 -8.45
C ALA A 209 -7.72 -1.53 -9.32
N LEU A 210 -8.86 -1.17 -8.74
CA LEU A 210 -9.90 -0.35 -9.39
C LEU A 210 -9.34 1.03 -9.79
N GLY A 211 -8.56 1.66 -8.90
CA GLY A 211 -7.94 2.97 -9.13
C GLY A 211 -6.97 2.99 -10.31
N VAL A 212 -6.29 1.89 -10.60
CA VAL A 212 -5.43 1.71 -11.79
C VAL A 212 -6.17 1.07 -12.98
N GLY A 213 -7.50 1.10 -12.94
CA GLY A 213 -8.40 0.78 -14.06
C GLY A 213 -8.80 -0.69 -14.17
N MET A 214 -8.51 -1.55 -13.20
CA MET A 214 -9.02 -2.92 -13.23
C MET A 214 -10.55 -2.90 -13.19
N SER A 215 -11.17 -3.82 -13.89
CA SER A 215 -12.60 -3.87 -14.12
C SER A 215 -13.11 -5.30 -14.04
N THR A 216 -14.29 -5.46 -13.45
CA THR A 216 -14.99 -6.76 -13.39
C THR A 216 -15.51 -7.23 -14.76
N ARG A 217 -15.38 -6.41 -15.81
CA ARG A 217 -15.70 -6.79 -17.19
C ARG A 217 -14.79 -7.90 -17.72
N GLU A 218 -13.59 -7.99 -17.17
CA GLU A 218 -12.56 -8.94 -17.61
C GLU A 218 -12.41 -10.03 -16.54
N PRO A 219 -12.74 -11.31 -16.84
CA PRO A 219 -12.72 -12.39 -15.85
C PRO A 219 -11.33 -12.63 -15.24
N ASP A 220 -10.25 -12.41 -16.00
CA ASP A 220 -8.86 -12.55 -15.55
C ASP A 220 -8.43 -11.49 -14.54
N GLN A 221 -9.19 -10.41 -14.40
CA GLN A 221 -8.95 -9.34 -13.44
C GLN A 221 -9.66 -9.58 -12.10
N LEU A 222 -10.60 -10.53 -12.04
CA LEU A 222 -11.37 -10.83 -10.83
C LEU A 222 -10.47 -11.24 -9.66
N LYS A 223 -9.33 -11.87 -9.94
CA LYS A 223 -8.31 -12.23 -8.94
C LYS A 223 -7.67 -11.04 -8.20
N PHE A 224 -7.84 -9.81 -8.71
CA PHE A 224 -7.38 -8.58 -8.03
C PHE A 224 -8.52 -7.81 -7.37
N LEU A 225 -9.78 -8.18 -7.67
CA LEU A 225 -10.98 -7.43 -7.32
C LEU A 225 -11.89 -8.15 -6.32
N TYR A 226 -11.74 -9.46 -6.17
CA TYR A 226 -12.55 -10.27 -5.28
C TYR A 226 -11.67 -11.05 -4.29
N GLU A 227 -11.79 -10.71 -3.01
CA GLU A 227 -11.04 -11.29 -1.90
C GLU A 227 -11.32 -12.78 -1.69
N GLY A 228 -12.46 -13.29 -2.14
CA GLY A 228 -12.83 -14.71 -2.08
C GLY A 228 -12.32 -15.55 -3.25
N HIS A 229 -11.57 -14.97 -4.18
CA HIS A 229 -10.94 -15.70 -5.28
C HIS A 229 -9.77 -16.55 -4.75
N GLU A 230 -9.61 -17.79 -5.21
CA GLU A 230 -8.56 -18.71 -4.72
C GLU A 230 -7.14 -18.14 -4.89
N ASP A 231 -6.90 -17.47 -6.03
CA ASP A 231 -5.64 -16.77 -6.33
C ASP A 231 -5.65 -15.26 -6.01
N PHE A 232 -6.45 -14.81 -5.03
CA PHE A 232 -6.54 -13.38 -4.71
C PHE A 232 -5.16 -12.79 -4.40
N SER A 233 -4.76 -11.80 -5.20
CA SER A 233 -3.41 -11.24 -5.18
C SER A 233 -3.43 -9.72 -5.19
N CYS A 234 -2.41 -9.11 -4.57
CA CYS A 234 -2.20 -7.67 -4.64
C CYS A 234 -1.35 -7.31 -5.87
N LEU A 235 -1.67 -6.21 -6.56
CA LEU A 235 -0.86 -5.74 -7.67
C LEU A 235 0.54 -5.32 -7.19
N PRO A 236 1.63 -5.70 -7.89
CA PRO A 236 2.99 -5.36 -7.47
C PRO A 236 3.21 -3.86 -7.25
N THR A 237 2.62 -3.04 -8.11
CA THR A 237 2.74 -1.57 -8.06
C THR A 237 2.05 -0.94 -6.85
N PHE A 238 1.24 -1.69 -6.10
CA PHE A 238 0.74 -1.24 -4.80
C PHE A 238 1.90 -0.99 -3.81
N GLY A 239 3.07 -1.63 -4.01
CA GLY A 239 4.27 -1.42 -3.20
C GLY A 239 4.80 0.01 -3.18
N VAL A 240 4.35 0.88 -4.10
CA VAL A 240 4.65 2.32 -4.08
C VAL A 240 3.83 3.06 -3.02
N ILE A 241 2.60 2.60 -2.71
CA ILE A 241 1.67 3.31 -1.81
C ILE A 241 2.20 3.39 -0.37
N PRO A 242 2.65 2.30 0.28
CA PRO A 242 3.23 2.36 1.63
C PRO A 242 4.50 3.23 1.70
N ALA A 243 5.22 3.32 0.58
CA ALA A 243 6.46 4.09 0.48
C ALA A 243 6.20 5.58 0.18
N GLN A 244 5.01 5.93 -0.35
CA GLN A 244 4.66 7.28 -0.76
C GLN A 244 4.64 8.28 0.41
N SER A 245 4.30 7.84 1.63
CA SER A 245 4.35 8.68 2.84
C SER A 245 5.74 9.25 3.12
N ALA A 246 6.80 8.61 2.60
CA ALA A 246 8.16 9.14 2.69
C ALA A 246 8.34 10.46 1.94
N MET A 247 7.62 10.66 0.83
CA MET A 247 7.69 11.90 0.06
C MET A 247 7.16 13.09 0.86
N THR A 248 6.08 12.91 1.62
CA THR A 248 5.56 13.96 2.52
C THR A 248 6.51 14.23 3.68
N GLY A 249 7.29 13.23 4.11
CA GLY A 249 8.30 13.37 5.16
C GLY A 249 9.50 14.24 4.79
N LEU A 250 9.73 14.54 3.50
CA LEU A 250 10.87 15.35 3.02
C LEU A 250 10.95 16.74 3.69
N GLY A 251 9.82 17.30 4.11
CA GLY A 251 9.77 18.59 4.82
C GLY A 251 10.34 18.55 6.24
N SER A 252 10.55 17.36 6.80
CA SER A 252 11.14 17.18 8.14
C SER A 252 12.67 17.10 8.12
N ILE A 253 13.31 17.13 6.94
CA ILE A 253 14.75 16.93 6.80
C ILE A 253 15.49 18.25 7.04
N PRO A 254 16.39 18.32 8.04
CA PRO A 254 17.20 19.51 8.29
C PRO A 254 18.06 19.86 7.07
N GLY A 255 17.92 21.09 6.59
CA GLY A 255 18.69 21.61 5.44
C GLY A 255 17.98 21.53 4.08
N LEU A 256 16.77 20.98 4.02
CA LEU A 256 15.92 21.02 2.83
C LEU A 256 14.70 21.92 3.09
N ASN A 257 14.73 23.15 2.57
CA ASN A 257 13.54 24.00 2.54
C ASN A 257 12.79 23.77 1.23
N ILE A 258 11.85 22.81 1.24
CA ILE A 258 11.13 22.37 0.04
C ILE A 258 9.75 23.03 0.01
N ASP A 259 9.52 23.80 -1.05
CA ASP A 259 8.19 24.23 -1.44
C ASP A 259 7.46 23.07 -2.14
N PHE A 260 6.52 22.44 -1.44
CA PHE A 260 5.74 21.31 -1.94
C PHE A 260 4.86 21.67 -3.15
N THR A 261 4.54 22.95 -3.39
CA THR A 261 3.79 23.38 -4.58
C THR A 261 4.62 23.32 -5.86
N ARG A 262 5.95 23.31 -5.73
CA ARG A 262 6.92 23.22 -6.83
C ARG A 262 7.54 21.84 -6.96
N LEU A 263 7.05 20.89 -6.18
CA LEU A 263 7.52 19.52 -6.14
C LEU A 263 6.85 18.73 -7.26
N LEU A 264 7.65 18.25 -8.21
CA LEU A 264 7.22 17.38 -9.28
C LEU A 264 7.81 15.98 -9.07
N HIS A 265 6.97 14.97 -9.28
CA HIS A 265 7.44 13.59 -9.31
C HIS A 265 8.03 13.30 -10.69
N GLY A 266 9.36 13.19 -10.80
CA GLY A 266 10.05 13.05 -12.08
C GLY A 266 10.24 11.61 -12.53
N GLU A 267 10.71 10.74 -11.65
CA GLU A 267 10.94 9.32 -11.97
C GLU A 267 10.56 8.44 -10.78
N GLN A 268 10.10 7.22 -11.08
CA GLN A 268 9.79 6.19 -10.10
C GLN A 268 10.54 4.91 -10.45
N TYR A 269 11.14 4.29 -9.44
CA TYR A 269 11.60 2.90 -9.50
C TYR A 269 10.94 2.11 -8.38
N LEU A 270 10.55 0.87 -8.69
CA LEU A 270 10.05 -0.10 -7.72
C LEU A 270 10.70 -1.45 -8.04
N GLU A 271 11.20 -2.12 -7.01
CA GLU A 271 11.71 -3.48 -7.07
C GLU A 271 11.03 -4.34 -6.00
N MET A 272 10.56 -5.50 -6.40
CA MET A 272 9.87 -6.48 -5.58
C MET A 272 10.85 -7.61 -5.25
N PHE A 273 11.09 -7.82 -3.97
CA PHE A 273 11.84 -8.99 -3.49
C PHE A 273 10.91 -10.14 -3.15
N ARG A 274 9.67 -9.82 -2.78
CA ARG A 274 8.60 -10.78 -2.44
C ARG A 274 7.24 -10.22 -2.83
N ALA A 275 6.28 -11.12 -3.06
CA ALA A 275 4.89 -10.73 -3.28
C ALA A 275 4.33 -9.97 -2.06
N LEU A 276 3.51 -8.95 -2.31
CA LEU A 276 2.84 -8.20 -1.25
C LEU A 276 1.79 -9.08 -0.59
N PRO A 277 1.72 -9.13 0.75
CA PRO A 277 0.62 -9.82 1.41
C PRO A 277 -0.69 -9.11 1.10
N THR A 278 -1.81 -9.84 1.15
CA THR A 278 -3.15 -9.29 0.85
C THR A 278 -3.71 -8.43 1.98
N SER A 279 -3.12 -8.52 3.18
CA SER A 279 -3.36 -7.64 4.32
C SER A 279 -2.15 -7.67 5.25
N GLY A 280 -1.99 -6.63 6.08
CA GLY A 280 -0.94 -6.58 7.08
C GLY A 280 -0.42 -5.17 7.35
N THR A 281 0.64 -5.11 8.16
CA THR A 281 1.34 -3.87 8.49
C THR A 281 2.75 -3.91 7.91
N LEU A 282 3.07 -2.91 7.10
CA LEU A 282 4.40 -2.72 6.52
C LEU A 282 5.11 -1.57 7.21
N THR A 283 6.43 -1.67 7.34
CA THR A 283 7.28 -0.62 7.89
C THR A 283 8.25 -0.12 6.83
N SER A 284 8.19 1.16 6.52
CA SER A 284 9.00 1.83 5.50
C SER A 284 10.13 2.63 6.15
N ARG A 285 11.36 2.41 5.69
CA ARG A 285 12.54 3.18 6.08
C ARG A 285 13.04 3.97 4.88
N ALA A 286 13.01 5.29 4.97
CA ALA A 286 13.38 6.19 3.89
C ALA A 286 14.71 6.90 4.17
N THR A 287 15.55 6.99 3.14
CA THR A 287 16.89 7.61 3.20
C THR A 287 17.09 8.50 1.97
N VAL A 288 17.62 9.70 2.16
CA VAL A 288 18.02 10.56 1.04
C VAL A 288 19.29 9.99 0.43
N ALA A 289 19.15 9.36 -0.74
CA ALA A 289 20.25 8.70 -1.42
C ALA A 289 21.26 9.70 -1.98
N ASP A 290 20.75 10.75 -2.63
CA ASP A 290 21.54 11.83 -3.22
C ASP A 290 20.70 13.07 -3.48
N VAL A 291 21.37 14.22 -3.66
CA VAL A 291 20.77 15.50 -4.03
C VAL A 291 21.55 16.09 -5.19
N LEU A 292 20.89 16.29 -6.33
CA LEU A 292 21.50 16.73 -7.58
C LEU A 292 21.05 18.13 -7.96
N ASP A 293 21.97 18.91 -8.53
CA ASP A 293 21.69 20.24 -9.05
C ASP A 293 21.53 20.19 -10.58
N LYS A 294 20.35 20.58 -11.08
CA LYS A 294 20.07 20.70 -12.51
C LYS A 294 20.11 22.15 -13.01
N GLY A 295 20.51 23.09 -12.17
CA GLY A 295 20.54 24.53 -12.46
C GLY A 295 19.16 25.17 -12.31
N SER A 296 18.18 24.74 -13.12
CA SER A 296 16.81 25.24 -13.05
C SER A 296 15.98 24.67 -11.90
N GLY A 297 16.50 23.66 -11.20
CA GLY A 297 15.85 23.00 -10.07
C GLY A 297 16.78 21.96 -9.43
N MET A 298 16.30 21.36 -8.35
CA MET A 298 17.00 20.35 -7.56
C MET A 298 16.31 18.99 -7.73
N VAL A 299 17.07 17.92 -7.89
CA VAL A 299 16.56 16.54 -7.84
C VAL A 299 16.95 15.91 -6.51
N ILE A 300 15.98 15.37 -5.78
CA ILE A 300 16.19 14.59 -4.58
C ILE A 300 15.92 13.13 -4.92
N LEU A 301 16.88 12.26 -4.68
CA LEU A 301 16.72 10.81 -4.78
C LEU A 301 16.41 10.27 -3.38
N LEU A 302 15.24 9.66 -3.24
CA LEU A 302 14.75 9.12 -1.98
C LEU A 302 14.60 7.61 -2.10
N ASP A 303 15.45 6.88 -1.38
CA ASP A 303 15.44 5.43 -1.30
C ASP A 303 14.55 4.99 -0.13
N VAL A 304 13.57 4.13 -0.39
CA VAL A 304 12.63 3.64 0.62
C VAL A 304 12.60 2.12 0.59
N HIS A 305 12.98 1.52 1.72
CA HIS A 305 12.93 0.07 1.92
C HIS A 305 11.73 -0.29 2.79
N THR A 306 10.87 -1.17 2.29
CA THR A 306 9.62 -1.56 2.96
C THR A 306 9.70 -3.00 3.45
N TYR A 307 9.43 -3.18 4.74
CA TYR A 307 9.56 -4.46 5.45
C TYR A 307 8.20 -4.97 5.94
N SER A 308 8.01 -6.29 5.90
CA SER A 308 6.96 -6.99 6.63
C SER A 308 7.61 -7.76 7.78
N GLY A 309 7.42 -7.29 9.02
CA GLY A 309 8.17 -7.80 10.17
C GLY A 309 9.68 -7.60 10.00
N ARG A 310 10.43 -8.68 9.77
CA ARG A 310 11.90 -8.66 9.56
C ARG A 310 12.31 -8.79 8.10
N GLU A 311 11.37 -9.04 7.20
CA GLU A 311 11.67 -9.40 5.82
C GLU A 311 11.48 -8.21 4.88
N LEU A 312 12.44 -7.99 3.98
CA LEU A 312 12.35 -6.94 2.96
C LEU A 312 11.36 -7.39 1.86
N VAL A 313 10.34 -6.57 1.62
CA VAL A 313 9.28 -6.88 0.64
C VAL A 313 9.52 -6.14 -0.67
N CYS A 314 9.74 -4.83 -0.59
CA CYS A 314 10.01 -4.01 -1.77
C CYS A 314 10.97 -2.85 -1.47
N TYR A 315 11.61 -2.38 -2.53
CA TYR A 315 12.44 -1.18 -2.55
C TYR A 315 11.87 -0.19 -3.56
N ASN A 316 11.77 1.07 -3.16
CA ASN A 316 11.32 2.16 -4.01
C ASN A 316 12.41 3.24 -4.07
N GLN A 317 12.65 3.78 -5.26
CA GLN A 317 13.43 5.01 -5.41
C GLN A 317 12.57 6.08 -6.07
N PHE A 318 12.26 7.12 -5.30
CA PHE A 318 11.53 8.30 -5.78
C PHE A 318 12.54 9.35 -6.24
N SER A 319 12.39 9.82 -7.48
CA SER A 319 13.14 10.97 -8.00
C SER A 319 12.23 12.18 -8.03
N VAL A 320 12.44 13.08 -7.09
CA VAL A 320 11.62 14.27 -6.89
C VAL A 320 12.35 15.49 -7.43
N PHE A 321 11.70 16.27 -8.30
CA PHE A 321 12.23 17.50 -8.86
C PHE A 321 11.58 18.73 -8.21
N VAL A 322 12.37 19.55 -7.54
CA VAL A 322 11.93 20.81 -6.93
C VAL A 322 12.29 21.96 -7.87
N VAL A 323 11.28 22.54 -8.50
CA VAL A 323 11.45 23.61 -9.49
C VAL A 323 11.97 24.88 -8.81
N GLY A 324 13.05 25.48 -9.33
CA GLY A 324 13.61 26.74 -8.84
C GLY A 324 14.53 26.63 -7.63
N ALA A 325 14.71 25.44 -7.05
CA ALA A 325 15.64 25.19 -5.94
C ALA A 325 17.06 24.77 -6.40
N GLY A 326 17.42 25.03 -7.66
CA GLY A 326 18.75 24.71 -8.21
C GLY A 326 19.76 25.86 -8.09
N GLY A 327 20.97 25.66 -8.62
CA GLY A 327 22.02 26.68 -8.66
C GLY A 327 22.92 26.75 -7.42
N PHE A 328 22.94 25.69 -6.60
CA PHE A 328 23.78 25.57 -5.40
C PHE A 328 25.14 24.90 -5.69
N GLY A 329 25.43 24.54 -6.94
CA GLY A 329 26.73 24.01 -7.35
C GLY A 329 26.93 22.51 -7.05
N GLY A 330 25.83 21.75 -6.92
CA GLY A 330 25.85 20.31 -6.65
C GLY A 330 26.22 19.45 -7.88
N LYS A 331 26.34 18.14 -7.66
CA LYS A 331 26.59 17.17 -8.74
C LYS A 331 25.40 17.10 -9.70
N ARG A 332 25.64 16.93 -11.00
CA ARG A 332 24.57 16.82 -12.02
C ARG A 332 24.06 15.39 -12.22
N THR A 333 24.85 14.39 -11.84
CA THR A 333 24.55 12.96 -11.98
C THR A 333 24.88 12.23 -10.69
N SER A 334 24.17 11.14 -10.41
CA SER A 334 24.43 10.24 -9.29
C SER A 334 24.67 8.83 -9.83
N GLN A 335 25.62 8.10 -9.24
CA GLN A 335 25.77 6.66 -9.46
C GLN A 335 24.71 5.84 -8.70
N LYS A 336 24.00 6.45 -7.74
CA LYS A 336 22.95 5.78 -6.96
C LYS A 336 21.59 5.81 -7.64
N ALA A 337 21.43 6.64 -8.68
CA ALA A 337 20.19 6.72 -9.43
C ALA A 337 20.02 5.49 -10.33
N VAL A 338 18.88 4.81 -10.22
CA VAL A 338 18.53 3.75 -11.18
C VAL A 338 18.22 4.40 -12.53
N VAL A 339 18.97 4.02 -13.56
CA VAL A 339 18.95 4.68 -14.86
C VAL A 339 17.75 4.20 -15.70
N THR A 340 17.16 5.12 -16.46
CA THR A 340 16.15 4.82 -17.50
C THR A 340 16.77 4.08 -18.68
N ALA A 341 16.01 3.22 -19.35
CA ALA A 341 16.49 2.52 -20.54
C ALA A 341 15.99 3.19 -21.83
N PRO A 342 16.83 3.37 -22.87
CA PRO A 342 16.34 3.80 -24.18
C PRO A 342 15.38 2.75 -24.77
N LEU A 343 14.51 3.19 -25.67
CA LEU A 343 13.62 2.30 -26.40
C LEU A 343 14.39 1.59 -27.54
N PRO A 344 14.09 0.32 -27.84
CA PRO A 344 14.61 -0.34 -29.03
C PRO A 344 14.21 0.40 -30.32
N ASP A 345 15.14 0.51 -31.26
CA ASP A 345 14.92 1.18 -32.55
C ASP A 345 14.21 0.25 -33.54
N ARG A 346 12.97 -0.14 -33.19
CA ARG A 346 12.08 -1.00 -33.97
C ARG A 346 10.61 -0.75 -33.59
N ALA A 347 9.67 -1.28 -34.37
CA ALA A 347 8.25 -1.21 -34.02
C ALA A 347 7.94 -1.94 -32.69
N PRO A 348 6.97 -1.46 -31.89
CA PRO A 348 6.52 -2.15 -30.68
C PRO A 348 6.03 -3.56 -30.98
N ASP A 349 6.33 -4.51 -30.09
CA ASP A 349 5.83 -5.89 -30.18
C ASP A 349 4.35 -5.98 -29.83
N ALA A 350 3.91 -5.16 -28.88
CA ALA A 350 2.52 -5.11 -28.45
C ALA A 350 2.13 -3.66 -28.09
N VAL A 351 0.88 -3.33 -28.39
CA VAL A 351 0.29 -2.03 -28.05
C VAL A 351 -1.07 -2.29 -27.41
N ILE A 352 -1.24 -1.83 -26.18
CA ILE A 352 -2.51 -1.91 -25.45
C ILE A 352 -3.02 -0.49 -25.22
N VAL A 353 -4.28 -0.26 -25.56
CA VAL A 353 -4.97 1.01 -25.32
C VAL A 353 -6.03 0.77 -24.27
N ASP A 354 -6.03 1.59 -23.22
CA ASP A 354 -7.10 1.60 -22.23
C ASP A 354 -7.55 3.02 -21.90
N GLN A 355 -8.84 3.20 -21.68
CA GLN A 355 -9.46 4.50 -21.44
C GLN A 355 -9.59 4.77 -19.94
N THR A 356 -9.03 5.89 -19.50
CA THR A 356 -9.17 6.32 -18.10
C THR A 356 -10.59 6.84 -17.84
N SER A 357 -11.10 6.66 -16.63
CA SER A 357 -12.37 7.26 -16.21
C SER A 357 -12.19 8.75 -15.91
N ARG A 358 -13.25 9.54 -16.09
CA ARG A 358 -13.29 10.96 -15.66
C ARG A 358 -13.17 11.09 -14.14
N ASP A 359 -13.66 10.09 -13.40
CA ASP A 359 -13.65 10.08 -11.93
C ASP A 359 -12.36 9.51 -11.34
N GLN A 360 -11.36 9.18 -12.18
CA GLN A 360 -10.11 8.53 -11.78
C GLN A 360 -9.12 9.52 -11.15
N VAL A 361 -9.60 10.38 -10.25
CA VAL A 361 -8.85 11.44 -9.57
C VAL A 361 -8.97 11.29 -8.06
N ARG A 362 -7.85 11.43 -7.37
CA ARG A 362 -7.81 11.59 -5.90
C ARG A 362 -8.21 13.04 -5.56
N GLN A 363 -8.84 13.24 -4.39
CA GLN A 363 -9.36 14.52 -3.85
C GLN A 363 -8.49 15.78 -4.13
N ILE A 364 -7.16 15.67 -4.14
CA ILE A 364 -6.24 16.80 -4.38
C ILE A 364 -6.36 17.36 -5.81
N HIS A 365 -6.73 16.53 -6.78
CA HIS A 365 -6.94 16.95 -8.17
C HIS A 365 -8.41 17.23 -8.46
N THR A 366 -9.34 16.75 -7.64
CA THR A 366 -10.78 16.89 -7.87
C THR A 366 -11.27 18.33 -7.66
N VAL A 367 -10.52 19.19 -6.97
CA VAL A 367 -10.87 20.60 -6.79
C VAL A 367 -10.32 21.43 -7.96
N PRO A 368 -11.16 22.12 -8.76
CA PRO A 368 -10.68 22.96 -9.87
C PRO A 368 -9.65 24.01 -9.41
N GLN A 369 -9.77 24.48 -8.16
CA GLN A 369 -8.86 25.45 -7.55
C GLN A 369 -7.44 24.92 -7.33
N THR A 370 -7.21 23.62 -7.08
CA THR A 370 -5.86 23.07 -6.90
C THR A 370 -5.12 22.91 -8.23
N ALA A 371 -5.79 22.54 -9.33
CA ALA A 371 -5.18 22.58 -10.67
C ALA A 371 -4.82 24.03 -11.09
N LEU A 372 -5.67 24.98 -10.73
CA LEU A 372 -5.44 26.43 -10.94
C LEU A 372 -4.33 26.99 -10.02
N LEU A 373 -4.15 26.45 -8.80
CA LEU A 373 -3.05 26.82 -7.88
C LEU A 373 -1.67 26.53 -8.48
N PHE A 374 -1.53 25.44 -9.26
CA PHE A 374 -0.28 25.13 -9.95
C PHE A 374 -0.03 26.03 -11.18
N LYS A 375 -0.98 26.89 -11.60
CA LYS A 375 -0.92 27.85 -12.74
C LYS A 375 -0.31 27.32 -14.05
N ARG A 376 -0.20 26.00 -14.20
CA ARG A 376 0.53 25.32 -15.29
C ARG A 376 -0.34 24.34 -16.09
N PHE A 377 -1.53 23.99 -15.59
CA PHE A 377 -2.39 23.00 -16.22
C PHE A 377 -3.81 23.58 -16.39
N GLU A 378 -4.44 23.25 -17.53
CA GLU A 378 -5.75 23.78 -17.91
C GLU A 378 -6.91 23.13 -17.14
N SER A 379 -6.69 21.93 -16.59
CA SER A 379 -7.65 21.17 -15.80
C SER A 379 -6.95 20.17 -14.87
N PRO A 380 -7.65 19.54 -13.91
CA PRO A 380 -7.10 18.47 -13.08
C PRO A 380 -6.38 17.37 -13.87
N ILE A 381 -5.12 17.13 -13.54
CA ILE A 381 -4.34 16.05 -14.15
C ILE A 381 -4.52 14.73 -13.41
N LEU A 382 -4.40 13.63 -14.14
CA LEU A 382 -4.29 12.28 -13.60
C LEU A 382 -2.94 12.14 -12.89
N HIS A 383 -2.89 11.38 -11.79
CA HIS A 383 -1.64 11.13 -11.09
C HIS A 383 -0.68 10.36 -12.00
N GLY A 384 0.59 10.78 -12.08
CA GLY A 384 1.60 10.03 -12.85
C GLY A 384 1.72 8.56 -12.40
N LEU A 385 1.61 8.32 -11.08
CA LEU A 385 1.58 6.96 -10.51
C LEU A 385 0.36 6.13 -10.95
N CYS A 386 -0.74 6.77 -11.36
CA CYS A 386 -1.88 6.08 -11.95
C CYS A 386 -1.52 5.59 -13.35
N SER A 387 -0.99 6.47 -14.23
CA SER A 387 -0.49 6.06 -15.56
C SER A 387 0.59 4.97 -15.49
N PHE A 388 1.44 5.03 -14.45
CA PHE A 388 2.40 3.98 -14.11
C PHE A 388 1.71 2.65 -13.78
N GLY A 389 0.65 2.65 -12.97
CA GLY A 389 -0.13 1.46 -12.64
C GLY A 389 -0.79 0.83 -13.87
N PHE A 390 -1.37 1.65 -14.75
CA PHE A 390 -1.93 1.20 -16.03
C PHE A 390 -0.87 0.52 -16.90
N ALA A 391 0.29 1.16 -17.07
CA ALA A 391 1.38 0.63 -17.88
C ALA A 391 1.94 -0.69 -17.30
N ALA A 392 2.11 -0.78 -15.98
CA ALA A 392 2.57 -1.99 -15.32
C ALA A 392 1.59 -3.15 -15.49
N ARG A 393 0.30 -2.89 -15.36
CA ARG A 393 -0.75 -3.87 -15.58
C ARG A 393 -0.77 -4.38 -17.03
N HIS A 394 -0.64 -3.48 -18.03
CA HIS A 394 -0.62 -3.89 -19.44
C HIS A 394 0.53 -4.87 -19.72
N ALA A 395 1.71 -4.60 -19.19
CA ALA A 395 2.85 -5.50 -19.32
C ALA A 395 2.65 -6.81 -18.55
N LEU A 396 2.09 -6.76 -17.33
CA LEU A 396 1.79 -7.95 -16.54
C LEU A 396 0.78 -8.86 -17.25
N LYS A 397 -0.27 -8.28 -17.84
CA LYS A 397 -1.27 -9.01 -18.61
C LYS A 397 -0.66 -9.63 -19.87
N GLN A 398 0.12 -8.85 -20.64
CA GLN A 398 0.65 -9.27 -21.93
C GLN A 398 1.79 -10.30 -21.83
N TYR A 399 2.71 -10.12 -20.87
CA TYR A 399 3.97 -10.90 -20.82
C TYR A 399 4.13 -11.78 -19.58
N ALA A 400 3.23 -11.67 -18.60
CA ALA A 400 3.25 -12.49 -17.40
C ALA A 400 1.93 -13.22 -17.12
N ALA A 401 0.95 -13.19 -18.03
CA ALA A 401 -0.38 -13.80 -17.83
C ALA A 401 -1.05 -13.38 -16.50
N ASN A 402 -0.84 -12.12 -16.09
CA ASN A 402 -1.22 -11.56 -14.80
C ASN A 402 -0.57 -12.25 -13.56
N ASP A 403 0.45 -13.09 -13.71
CA ASP A 403 1.17 -13.70 -12.57
C ASP A 403 2.05 -12.66 -11.86
N VAL A 404 1.65 -12.32 -10.64
CA VAL A 404 2.29 -11.34 -9.77
C VAL A 404 3.70 -11.79 -9.36
N SER A 405 3.94 -13.10 -9.24
CA SER A 405 5.22 -13.65 -8.81
C SER A 405 6.35 -13.41 -9.83
N ARG A 406 5.98 -13.20 -11.10
CA ARG A 406 6.93 -12.90 -12.18
C ARG A 406 7.37 -11.45 -12.19
N PHE A 407 6.68 -10.56 -11.51
CA PHE A 407 7.04 -9.14 -11.52
C PHE A 407 8.27 -8.91 -10.63
N LYS A 408 9.40 -8.48 -11.22
CA LYS A 408 10.62 -8.20 -10.48
C LYS A 408 10.80 -6.71 -10.20
N SER A 409 10.83 -5.88 -11.22
CA SER A 409 11.04 -4.44 -11.04
C SER A 409 10.44 -3.62 -12.17
N ILE A 410 10.27 -2.33 -11.93
CA ILE A 410 9.80 -1.35 -12.91
C ILE A 410 10.51 -0.01 -12.69
N LYS A 411 10.95 0.60 -13.80
CA LYS A 411 11.47 1.98 -13.84
C LYS A 411 10.64 2.79 -14.81
N VAL A 412 10.28 4.02 -14.44
CA VAL A 412 9.62 4.98 -15.35
C VAL A 412 10.14 6.40 -15.17
N ARG A 413 10.09 7.21 -16.23
CA ARG A 413 10.21 8.68 -16.17
C ARG A 413 8.91 9.32 -16.64
N PHE A 414 8.36 10.20 -15.81
CA PHE A 414 7.19 11.02 -16.13
C PHE A 414 7.62 12.22 -16.99
N VAL A 415 6.91 12.47 -18.09
CA VAL A 415 7.31 13.51 -19.07
C VAL A 415 6.23 14.57 -19.23
N LYS A 416 5.00 14.16 -19.52
CA LYS A 416 3.86 15.03 -19.78
C LYS A 416 2.65 14.61 -18.93
N PRO A 417 1.75 15.56 -18.59
CA PRO A 417 0.54 15.25 -17.85
C PRO A 417 -0.44 14.42 -18.70
N VAL A 418 -1.29 13.67 -18.01
CA VAL A 418 -2.46 12.98 -18.58
C VAL A 418 -3.70 13.62 -17.97
N TYR A 419 -4.78 13.77 -18.72
CA TYR A 419 -6.06 14.23 -18.20
C TYR A 419 -7.04 13.06 -18.03
N PRO A 420 -7.80 12.99 -16.93
CA PRO A 420 -8.82 11.95 -16.73
C PRO A 420 -9.84 11.92 -17.89
N GLY A 421 -10.16 10.72 -18.38
CA GLY A 421 -11.01 10.52 -19.56
C GLY A 421 -10.25 10.26 -20.86
N GLN A 422 -8.95 10.59 -20.91
CA GLN A 422 -8.09 10.30 -22.06
C GLN A 422 -7.70 8.82 -22.14
N SER A 423 -7.32 8.38 -23.33
CA SER A 423 -6.92 6.99 -23.58
C SER A 423 -5.40 6.85 -23.50
N LEU A 424 -4.94 5.97 -22.61
CA LEU A 424 -3.54 5.62 -22.45
C LEU A 424 -3.18 4.48 -23.40
N GLN A 425 -2.25 4.75 -24.30
CA GLN A 425 -1.65 3.78 -25.22
C GLN A 425 -0.29 3.35 -24.68
N THR A 426 -0.17 2.11 -24.23
CA THR A 426 1.09 1.51 -23.78
C THR A 426 1.70 0.68 -24.89
N GLU A 427 2.84 1.14 -25.40
CA GLU A 427 3.68 0.47 -26.38
C GLU A 427 4.75 -0.33 -25.64
N MET A 428 4.96 -1.58 -26.04
CA MET A 428 5.86 -2.50 -25.34
C MET A 428 6.78 -3.22 -26.32
N TRP A 429 8.03 -3.41 -25.90
CA TRP A 429 9.07 -4.14 -26.62
C TRP A 429 9.70 -5.16 -25.67
N LYS A 430 9.66 -6.43 -26.04
CA LYS A 430 10.24 -7.53 -25.26
C LYS A 430 11.69 -7.77 -25.70
N GLU A 431 12.63 -7.59 -24.78
CA GLU A 431 14.04 -7.93 -24.91
C GLU A 431 14.41 -8.95 -23.82
N ALA A 432 14.33 -10.24 -24.17
CA ALA A 432 14.45 -11.35 -23.22
C ALA A 432 13.48 -11.23 -22.01
N ASN A 433 14.01 -10.98 -20.81
CA ASN A 433 13.26 -10.84 -19.57
C ASN A 433 12.90 -9.38 -19.24
N ARG A 434 13.38 -8.42 -20.03
CA ARG A 434 13.09 -6.99 -19.86
C ARG A 434 12.09 -6.54 -20.90
N ILE A 435 11.00 -5.95 -20.44
CA ILE A 435 9.98 -5.33 -21.29
C ILE A 435 10.21 -3.84 -21.26
N HIS A 436 10.74 -3.26 -22.34
CA HIS A 436 10.80 -1.82 -22.52
C HIS A 436 9.39 -1.32 -22.82
N LEU A 437 9.02 -0.15 -22.29
CA LEU A 437 7.69 0.39 -22.48
C LEU A 437 7.69 1.91 -22.64
N GLN A 438 6.71 2.40 -23.38
CA GLN A 438 6.39 3.81 -23.54
C GLN A 438 4.88 3.97 -23.40
N CYS A 439 4.43 5.03 -22.73
CA CYS A 439 3.01 5.33 -22.65
C CYS A 439 2.73 6.67 -23.30
N LYS A 440 1.70 6.71 -24.16
CA LYS A 440 1.23 7.90 -24.88
C LYS A 440 -0.23 8.16 -24.59
N VAL A 441 -0.65 9.42 -24.73
CA VAL A 441 -2.06 9.77 -24.85
C VAL A 441 -2.46 9.56 -26.31
N LYS A 442 -3.41 8.67 -26.57
CA LYS A 442 -3.82 8.30 -27.95
C LYS A 442 -4.35 9.52 -28.73
N GLU A 443 -5.06 10.41 -28.05
CA GLU A 443 -5.72 11.56 -28.67
C GLU A 443 -4.73 12.64 -29.12
N SER A 444 -3.65 12.89 -28.35
CA SER A 444 -2.67 13.93 -28.69
C SER A 444 -1.35 13.39 -29.25
N GLY A 445 -1.09 12.08 -29.12
CA GLY A 445 0.20 11.48 -29.45
C GLY A 445 1.32 11.80 -28.45
N ASP A 446 1.01 12.50 -27.36
CA ASP A 446 2.00 12.93 -26.38
C ASP A 446 2.54 11.75 -25.57
N VAL A 447 3.87 11.65 -25.48
CA VAL A 447 4.55 10.70 -24.61
C VAL A 447 4.45 11.17 -23.16
N VAL A 448 3.82 10.36 -22.32
CA VAL A 448 3.61 10.65 -20.89
C VAL A 448 4.53 9.85 -19.98
N LEU A 449 4.87 8.62 -20.37
CA LEU A 449 5.91 7.80 -19.74
C LEU A 449 7.00 7.49 -20.76
N SER A 450 8.25 7.78 -20.40
CA SER A 450 9.42 7.51 -21.25
C SER A 450 10.51 6.77 -20.48
N GLY A 451 11.46 6.21 -21.23
CA GLY A 451 12.64 5.57 -20.67
C GLY A 451 12.32 4.40 -19.73
N ALA A 452 11.15 3.80 -19.90
CA ALA A 452 10.56 2.89 -18.94
C ALA A 452 10.83 1.44 -19.32
N TYR A 453 10.96 0.60 -18.31
CA TYR A 453 11.08 -0.84 -18.48
C TYR A 453 10.53 -1.59 -17.27
N ILE A 454 10.15 -2.84 -17.48
CA ILE A 454 9.78 -3.81 -16.46
C ILE A 454 10.68 -5.02 -16.60
N ASP A 455 11.33 -5.41 -15.51
CA ASP A 455 12.01 -6.70 -15.45
C ASP A 455 11.04 -7.75 -14.92
N LEU A 456 10.95 -8.87 -15.63
CA LEU A 456 10.24 -10.04 -15.19
C LEU A 456 11.25 -11.11 -14.74
N HIS A 457 10.89 -11.89 -13.73
CA HIS A 457 11.58 -13.14 -13.47
C HIS A 457 11.46 -14.03 -14.71
N ALA A 458 12.57 -14.71 -15.03
CA ALA A 458 12.55 -15.77 -16.02
C ALA A 458 11.43 -16.74 -15.64
N ASP A 459 10.72 -17.26 -16.64
CA ASP A 459 9.83 -18.37 -16.39
C ASP A 459 10.65 -19.46 -15.69
N ALA A 460 10.28 -19.80 -14.45
CA ALA A 460 10.79 -21.01 -13.81
C ALA A 460 10.34 -22.27 -14.58
N SER A 461 9.54 -22.11 -15.64
CA SER A 461 9.09 -23.16 -16.55
C SER A 461 8.44 -22.62 -17.82
N VAL A 462 9.21 -22.18 -18.83
CA VAL A 462 8.79 -22.27 -20.25
C VAL A 462 10.03 -22.45 -21.12
N SER A 463 10.63 -23.64 -21.07
CA SER A 463 11.09 -24.23 -22.32
C SER A 463 9.84 -24.47 -23.16
N THR A 464 9.79 -23.86 -24.34
CA THR A 464 8.72 -24.01 -25.32
C THR A 464 8.60 -25.46 -25.79
N ASP A 465 7.84 -26.26 -25.03
CA ASP A 465 7.19 -27.50 -25.45
C ASP A 465 6.17 -27.83 -24.36
N GLY A 466 5.01 -27.18 -24.35
CA GLY A 466 4.00 -27.33 -23.29
C GLY A 466 3.53 -28.79 -23.16
N LEU A 467 3.89 -29.40 -22.04
CA LEU A 467 3.38 -30.70 -21.59
C LEU A 467 2.45 -30.46 -20.40
N GLN A 468 1.30 -31.12 -20.40
CA GLN A 468 0.34 -31.00 -19.30
C GLN A 468 0.93 -31.53 -17.98
N SER A 469 1.82 -32.51 -18.06
CA SER A 469 2.58 -33.05 -16.93
C SER A 469 3.43 -32.01 -16.19
N ASP A 470 3.90 -30.95 -16.83
CA ASP A 470 4.74 -29.92 -16.18
C ASP A 470 4.01 -29.24 -15.02
N LEU A 471 2.71 -28.97 -15.19
CA LEU A 471 1.88 -28.33 -14.17
C LEU A 471 1.78 -29.22 -12.92
N VAL A 472 1.66 -30.54 -13.14
CA VAL A 472 1.60 -31.52 -12.06
C VAL A 472 2.93 -31.61 -11.32
N PHE A 473 4.06 -31.63 -12.05
CA PHE A 473 5.38 -31.64 -11.42
C PHE A 473 5.70 -30.33 -10.68
N ALA A 474 5.23 -29.18 -11.17
CA ALA A 474 5.34 -27.90 -10.44
C ALA A 474 4.62 -27.95 -9.08
N GLU A 475 3.42 -28.52 -9.04
CA GLU A 475 2.65 -28.71 -7.80
C GLU A 475 3.29 -29.75 -6.87
N ILE A 476 3.82 -30.86 -7.40
CA ILE A 476 4.61 -31.83 -6.63
C ILE A 476 5.82 -31.12 -5.98
N GLY A 477 6.54 -30.29 -6.74
CA GLY A 477 7.66 -29.52 -6.24
C GLY A 477 7.28 -28.55 -5.11
N ARG A 478 6.11 -27.92 -5.19
CA ARG A 478 5.56 -27.08 -4.11
C ARG A 478 5.30 -27.90 -2.85
N ARG A 479 4.65 -29.05 -2.97
CA ARG A 479 4.34 -29.92 -1.81
C ARG A 479 5.58 -30.49 -1.14
N ILE A 480 6.62 -30.81 -1.90
CA ILE A 480 7.91 -31.25 -1.32
C ILE A 480 8.53 -30.13 -0.47
N ARG A 481 8.38 -28.85 -0.85
CA ARG A 481 8.86 -27.75 -0.02
C ARG A 481 8.08 -27.62 1.30
N ASP A 482 6.78 -27.84 1.26
CA ASP A 482 5.89 -27.65 2.42
C ASP A 482 5.90 -28.86 3.39
N ALA A 483 5.89 -30.09 2.86
CA ALA A 483 5.74 -31.33 3.63
C ALA A 483 6.87 -32.36 3.42
N GLY A 484 7.98 -31.96 2.82
CA GLY A 484 9.04 -32.88 2.36
C GLY A 484 9.65 -33.76 3.45
N HIS A 485 9.75 -33.30 4.69
CA HIS A 485 10.31 -34.09 5.79
C HIS A 485 9.45 -35.30 6.18
N GLU A 486 8.12 -35.24 5.98
CA GLU A 486 7.25 -36.41 6.16
C GLU A 486 7.30 -37.34 4.96
N LEU A 487 7.36 -36.78 3.75
CA LEU A 487 7.41 -37.54 2.50
C LEU A 487 8.70 -38.36 2.40
N VAL A 488 9.85 -37.78 2.76
CA VAL A 488 11.14 -38.49 2.79
C VAL A 488 11.10 -39.68 3.76
N LYS A 489 10.50 -39.52 4.94
CA LYS A 489 10.36 -40.61 5.92
C LYS A 489 9.48 -41.76 5.42
N LYS A 490 8.43 -41.45 4.66
CA LYS A 490 7.47 -42.46 4.16
C LYS A 490 7.97 -43.18 2.91
N VAL A 491 8.61 -42.46 1.98
CA VAL A 491 9.00 -42.99 0.66
C VAL A 491 10.44 -43.50 0.64
N ASN A 492 11.40 -42.71 1.16
CA ASN A 492 12.82 -43.03 1.24
C ASN A 492 13.43 -43.59 -0.07
N ALA A 493 13.17 -42.91 -1.19
CA ALA A 493 13.60 -43.33 -2.53
C ALA A 493 13.76 -42.15 -3.49
N VAL A 494 14.55 -42.33 -4.56
CA VAL A 494 14.65 -41.40 -5.69
C VAL A 494 13.84 -41.95 -6.86
N LEU A 495 12.97 -41.14 -7.44
CA LEU A 495 11.99 -41.53 -8.46
C LEU A 495 12.21 -40.74 -9.75
N GLY A 496 12.53 -41.43 -10.84
CA GLY A 496 12.66 -40.84 -12.17
C GLY A 496 11.36 -40.96 -12.97
N TRP A 497 11.07 -39.97 -13.80
CA TRP A 497 9.94 -39.95 -14.72
C TRP A 497 10.40 -39.54 -16.11
N GLU A 498 10.14 -40.38 -17.09
CA GLU A 498 10.35 -40.13 -18.52
C GLU A 498 8.99 -39.84 -19.17
N ILE A 499 8.73 -38.58 -19.49
CA ILE A 499 7.49 -38.17 -20.15
C ILE A 499 7.72 -38.14 -21.67
N SER A 500 6.83 -38.80 -22.39
CA SER A 500 6.85 -38.88 -23.85
C SER A 500 5.68 -38.17 -24.50
N LYS A 501 5.91 -37.59 -25.69
CA LYS A 501 4.89 -37.00 -26.56
C LYS A 501 5.23 -37.40 -28.00
N ASP A 502 4.22 -37.79 -28.76
CA ASP A 502 4.38 -38.29 -30.14
C ASP A 502 5.44 -39.42 -30.27
N GLY A 503 5.53 -40.29 -29.25
CA GLY A 503 6.43 -41.45 -29.24
C GLY A 503 7.90 -41.14 -28.93
N ARG A 504 8.25 -39.90 -28.57
CA ARG A 504 9.60 -39.51 -28.13
C ARG A 504 9.57 -39.00 -26.70
N THR A 505 10.58 -39.34 -25.90
CA THR A 505 10.78 -38.73 -24.58
C THR A 505 11.13 -37.26 -24.76
N VAL A 506 10.31 -36.40 -24.20
CA VAL A 506 10.37 -34.93 -24.34
C VAL A 506 10.75 -34.24 -23.03
N ARG A 507 10.59 -34.94 -21.88
CA ARG A 507 10.97 -34.42 -20.57
C ARG A 507 11.35 -35.55 -19.63
N GLU A 508 12.31 -35.27 -18.76
CA GLU A 508 12.70 -36.15 -17.67
C GLU A 508 12.62 -35.38 -16.35
N TRP A 509 12.06 -36.02 -15.33
CA TRP A 509 11.95 -35.46 -13.98
C TRP A 509 12.54 -36.43 -12.97
N THR A 510 13.24 -35.91 -11.97
CA THR A 510 13.72 -36.69 -10.84
C THR A 510 13.19 -36.10 -9.55
N VAL A 511 12.49 -36.94 -8.79
CA VAL A 511 11.96 -36.64 -7.45
C VAL A 511 12.83 -37.36 -6.43
N ASP A 512 13.67 -36.62 -5.72
CA ASP A 512 14.46 -37.16 -4.60
C ASP A 512 13.63 -37.06 -3.32
N LEU A 513 13.16 -38.20 -2.81
CA LEU A 513 12.51 -38.32 -1.50
C LEU A 513 13.36 -39.20 -0.56
N LYS A 514 14.68 -39.12 -0.68
CA LYS A 514 15.66 -39.90 0.09
C LYS A 514 16.62 -38.99 0.84
N THR A 515 17.02 -37.87 0.24
CA THR A 515 17.99 -36.94 0.82
C THR A 515 17.33 -35.70 1.45
N GLY A 516 17.83 -35.29 2.63
CA GLY A 516 17.44 -34.03 3.28
C GLY A 516 15.92 -33.89 3.50
N ARG A 517 15.34 -32.82 2.94
CA ARG A 517 13.89 -32.55 2.96
C ARG A 517 13.19 -33.00 1.67
N GLY A 518 13.90 -33.66 0.78
CA GLY A 518 13.44 -34.00 -0.57
C GLY A 518 13.56 -32.83 -1.53
N SER A 519 13.72 -33.15 -2.82
CA SER A 519 13.86 -32.16 -3.89
C SER A 519 13.30 -32.67 -5.21
N LEU A 520 12.93 -31.75 -6.10
CA LEU A 520 12.51 -32.05 -7.47
C LEU A 520 13.46 -31.33 -8.41
N HIS A 521 13.97 -32.04 -9.42
CA HIS A 521 14.79 -31.47 -10.48
C HIS A 521 14.43 -32.04 -11.85
N THR A 522 14.70 -31.27 -12.90
CA THR A 522 14.55 -31.69 -14.29
C THR A 522 15.84 -32.37 -14.77
N GLY A 523 15.69 -33.43 -15.59
CA GLY A 523 16.77 -34.25 -16.13
C GLY A 523 16.91 -35.63 -15.47
N ALA A 524 17.47 -36.57 -16.21
CA ALA A 524 17.83 -37.90 -15.70
C ALA A 524 18.92 -37.83 -14.62
N SER A 525 18.70 -38.58 -13.55
CA SER A 525 19.65 -38.83 -12.47
C SER A 525 19.56 -40.31 -12.07
N GLU A 526 20.47 -40.79 -11.22
CA GLU A 526 20.39 -42.13 -10.65
C GLU A 526 19.13 -42.26 -9.78
N ALA A 527 18.10 -42.96 -10.30
CA ALA A 527 16.83 -43.19 -9.62
C ALA A 527 16.66 -44.66 -9.21
N ASP A 528 16.06 -44.89 -8.04
CA ASP A 528 15.73 -46.23 -7.54
C ASP A 528 14.59 -46.88 -8.38
N VAL A 529 13.72 -46.05 -8.97
CA VAL A 529 12.63 -46.45 -9.88
C VAL A 529 12.46 -45.40 -10.98
N ILE A 530 12.27 -45.83 -12.22
CA ILE A 530 11.98 -44.96 -13.37
C ILE A 530 10.62 -45.33 -13.98
N PHE A 531 9.75 -44.34 -14.15
CA PHE A 531 8.44 -44.47 -14.80
C PHE A 531 8.49 -43.84 -16.19
N SER A 532 8.12 -44.58 -17.23
CA SER A 532 7.99 -44.04 -18.58
C SER A 532 6.53 -44.05 -19.03
N VAL A 533 6.01 -42.89 -19.44
CA VAL A 533 4.59 -42.70 -19.77
C VAL A 533 4.40 -41.57 -20.79
N SER A 534 3.29 -41.58 -21.53
CA SER A 534 2.94 -40.45 -22.41
C SER A 534 2.37 -39.28 -21.58
N ASP A 535 2.50 -38.05 -22.07
CA ASP A 535 1.92 -36.86 -21.40
C ASP A 535 0.40 -37.00 -21.22
N GLU A 536 -0.30 -37.55 -22.21
CA GLU A 536 -1.74 -37.78 -22.18
C GLU A 536 -2.13 -38.86 -21.15
N ASP A 537 -1.49 -40.04 -21.20
CA ASP A 537 -1.78 -41.13 -20.27
C ASP A 537 -1.39 -40.76 -18.83
N PHE A 538 -0.34 -39.96 -18.63
CA PHE A 538 0.06 -39.46 -17.32
C PHE A 538 -1.05 -38.59 -16.70
N MET A 539 -1.66 -37.70 -17.50
CA MET A 539 -2.78 -36.89 -17.03
C MET A 539 -4.03 -37.71 -16.73
N GLU A 540 -4.32 -38.75 -17.52
CA GLU A 540 -5.42 -39.67 -17.19
C GLU A 540 -5.18 -40.42 -15.88
N VAL A 541 -3.92 -40.80 -15.59
CA VAL A 541 -3.54 -41.44 -14.32
C VAL A 541 -3.69 -40.48 -13.15
N VAL A 542 -3.18 -39.25 -13.27
CA VAL A 542 -3.24 -38.23 -12.20
C VAL A 542 -4.68 -37.78 -11.91
N THR A 543 -5.51 -37.65 -12.95
CA THR A 543 -6.94 -37.29 -12.81
C THR A 543 -7.83 -38.47 -12.40
N GLY A 544 -7.26 -39.68 -12.23
CA GLY A 544 -7.97 -40.88 -11.82
C GLY A 544 -8.84 -41.52 -12.90
N LYS A 545 -8.81 -41.02 -14.14
CA LYS A 545 -9.53 -41.59 -15.29
C LYS A 545 -8.94 -42.93 -15.74
N LEU A 546 -7.62 -43.09 -15.60
CA LEU A 546 -6.91 -44.32 -15.92
C LEU A 546 -6.29 -44.93 -14.66
N ASN A 547 -6.63 -46.17 -14.37
CA ASN A 547 -6.05 -46.88 -13.22
C ASN A 547 -4.56 -47.22 -13.50
N PRO A 548 -3.62 -46.89 -12.58
CA PRO A 548 -2.18 -47.13 -12.78
C PRO A 548 -1.82 -48.58 -13.06
N GLN A 549 -2.49 -49.55 -12.41
CA GLN A 549 -2.24 -50.97 -12.63
C GLN A 549 -2.68 -51.40 -14.03
N LYS A 550 -3.83 -50.90 -14.50
CA LYS A 550 -4.30 -51.15 -15.88
C LYS A 550 -3.39 -50.49 -16.91
N ALA A 551 -2.89 -49.28 -16.64
CA ALA A 551 -1.91 -48.61 -17.49
C ALA A 551 -0.60 -49.42 -17.61
N PHE A 552 -0.17 -50.04 -16.51
CA PHE A 552 1.00 -50.91 -16.50
C PHE A 552 0.80 -52.18 -17.33
N PHE A 553 -0.29 -52.92 -17.09
CA PHE A 553 -0.57 -54.16 -17.83
C PHE A 553 -0.88 -53.96 -19.32
N SER A 554 -1.38 -52.77 -19.70
CA SER A 554 -1.60 -52.39 -21.11
C SER A 554 -0.35 -51.84 -21.80
N GLY A 555 0.77 -51.70 -21.08
CA GLY A 555 2.04 -51.20 -21.62
C GLY A 555 2.12 -49.68 -21.80
N LYS A 556 1.08 -48.94 -21.39
CA LYS A 556 1.00 -47.46 -21.42
C LYS A 556 1.87 -46.79 -20.34
N LEU A 557 2.03 -47.45 -19.20
CA LEU A 557 2.96 -47.05 -18.13
C LEU A 557 4.03 -48.13 -17.99
N LYS A 558 5.30 -47.78 -18.20
CA LYS A 558 6.42 -48.70 -18.02
C LYS A 558 7.17 -48.35 -16.74
N VAL A 559 7.60 -49.36 -15.99
CA VAL A 559 8.36 -49.18 -14.75
C VAL A 559 9.65 -49.98 -14.85
N LYS A 560 10.78 -49.32 -14.59
CA LYS A 560 12.11 -49.92 -14.47
C LYS A 560 12.66 -49.68 -13.07
N GLY A 561 13.40 -50.65 -12.52
CA GLY A 561 13.96 -50.57 -11.16
C GLY A 561 13.13 -51.32 -10.11
N ASN A 562 13.13 -50.85 -8.87
CA ASN A 562 12.51 -51.56 -7.74
C ASN A 562 10.98 -51.41 -7.70
N ILE A 563 10.27 -52.38 -8.26
CA ILE A 563 8.80 -52.40 -8.39
C ILE A 563 8.07 -52.33 -7.03
N MET A 564 8.69 -52.74 -5.91
CA MET A 564 8.06 -52.60 -4.58
C MET A 564 7.99 -51.13 -4.12
N LEU A 565 8.93 -50.28 -4.56
CA LEU A 565 8.93 -48.85 -4.22
C LEU A 565 7.86 -48.08 -4.99
N SER A 566 7.48 -48.52 -6.20
CA SER A 566 6.40 -47.88 -6.96
C SER A 566 5.02 -48.05 -6.29
N GLN A 567 4.77 -49.18 -5.63
CA GLN A 567 3.53 -49.42 -4.89
C GLN A 567 3.39 -48.54 -3.64
N LYS A 568 4.51 -48.26 -2.95
CA LYS A 568 4.52 -47.35 -1.79
C LYS A 568 4.15 -45.92 -2.20
N LEU A 569 4.62 -45.47 -3.37
CA LEU A 569 4.30 -44.15 -3.90
C LEU A 569 2.80 -44.03 -4.20
N GLU A 570 2.18 -45.06 -4.77
CA GLU A 570 0.73 -45.05 -5.06
C GLU A 570 -0.11 -44.93 -3.78
N ALA A 571 0.27 -45.63 -2.70
CA ALA A 571 -0.40 -45.55 -1.41
C ALA A 571 -0.29 -44.14 -0.79
N VAL A 572 0.89 -43.52 -0.86
CA VAL A 572 1.11 -42.15 -0.40
C VAL A 572 0.30 -41.17 -1.25
N LEU A 573 0.37 -41.26 -2.59
CA LEU A 573 -0.37 -40.35 -3.47
C LEU A 573 -1.89 -40.48 -3.28
N LYS A 574 -2.44 -41.68 -3.05
CA LYS A 574 -3.87 -41.87 -2.76
C LYS A 574 -4.34 -41.22 -1.46
N ASP A 575 -3.51 -41.23 -0.41
CA ASP A 575 -3.84 -40.56 0.85
C ASP A 575 -3.92 -39.03 0.69
N TYR A 576 -3.20 -38.46 -0.29
CA TYR A 576 -3.15 -37.02 -0.57
C TYR A 576 -3.90 -36.59 -1.84
N ALA A 577 -4.51 -37.53 -2.58
CA ALA A 577 -5.31 -37.29 -3.79
C ALA A 577 -6.83 -37.17 -3.51
N LYS A 578 -7.24 -37.21 -2.23
CA LYS A 578 -8.54 -36.64 -1.83
C LYS A 578 -8.42 -35.12 -1.80
N LEU A 579 -8.41 -34.53 -2.99
CA LEU A 579 -8.72 -33.12 -3.24
C LEU A 579 -10.15 -33.04 -3.75
#